data_AF-A0A936BHV4-F1
#
_entry.id   AF-A0A936BHV4-F1
#
_cell.length_a   1.000
_cell.length_b   1.000
_cell.length_c   1.000
_cell.angle_alpha   90.00
_cell.angle_beta   90.00
_cell.angle_gamma   90.00
#
_symmetry.space_group_name_H-M   'P 1'
#
loop_
_entity.id
_entity.type
_entity.pdbx_description
1 polymer ?
#
loop_
_entity_poly.entity_id
_entity_poly.type
_entity_poly.pdbx_seq_one_letter_code
_entity_poly.pdbx_strand_id
1 'polypeptide(L)'
;MAEPAPQLPDVQQAVLDAPTREALFRDLAQCTQILAVVPKTAATGMVAERSISLDDARAGLASGAFRGVQVHYRYDHQTWCDTLLSTPAGARLVRLSTDR
;
A
#
# COMPACT_ATOMS: atom_id res chain seq x y z
N MET A 1 -7.11 -35.18 16.15
CA MET A 1 -7.92 -33.98 15.90
C MET A 1 -6.93 -32.88 15.52
N ALA A 2 -6.88 -32.49 14.25
CA ALA A 2 -5.98 -31.43 13.81
C ALA A 2 -6.59 -30.08 14.20
N GLU A 3 -5.84 -29.27 14.94
CA GLU A 3 -6.20 -27.88 15.23
C GLU A 3 -6.36 -27.14 13.88
N PRO A 4 -7.44 -26.35 13.66
CA PRO A 4 -7.51 -25.52 12.47
C PRO A 4 -6.36 -24.53 12.56
N ALA A 5 -5.44 -24.61 11.59
CA ALA A 5 -4.34 -23.66 11.49
C ALA A 5 -4.92 -22.25 11.58
N PRO A 6 -4.34 -21.34 12.38
CA PRO A 6 -4.79 -19.95 12.40
C PRO A 6 -4.77 -19.48 10.95
N GLN A 7 -5.93 -19.03 10.45
CA GLN A 7 -6.04 -18.46 9.11
C GLN A 7 -5.20 -17.18 9.12
N LEU A 8 -3.93 -17.33 8.75
CA LEU A 8 -3.04 -16.21 8.58
C LEU A 8 -3.64 -15.35 7.45
N PRO A 9 -3.68 -14.02 7.61
CA PRO A 9 -4.16 -13.14 6.57
C PRO A 9 -3.39 -13.41 5.29
N ASP A 10 -4.10 -13.43 4.16
CA ASP A 10 -3.48 -13.65 2.86
C ASP A 10 -2.55 -12.49 2.56
N VAL A 11 -1.24 -12.75 2.65
CA VAL A 11 -0.20 -11.74 2.37
C VAL A 11 0.28 -11.96 0.94
N GLN A 12 -0.10 -11.05 0.05
CA GLN A 12 0.37 -11.06 -1.33
C GLN A 12 1.53 -10.10 -1.48
N GLN A 13 2.58 -10.51 -2.19
CA GLN A 13 3.76 -9.70 -2.41
C GLN A 13 4.15 -9.73 -3.88
N ALA A 14 4.43 -8.56 -4.44
CA ALA A 14 4.85 -8.42 -5.82
C ALA A 14 5.96 -7.37 -5.93
N VAL A 15 6.86 -7.55 -6.90
CA VAL A 15 7.79 -6.49 -7.32
C VAL A 15 7.19 -5.87 -8.57
N LEU A 16 6.96 -4.57 -8.51
CA LEU A 16 6.35 -3.77 -9.56
C LEU A 16 7.40 -2.87 -10.20
N ASP A 17 7.45 -2.91 -11.52
CA ASP A 17 8.15 -1.89 -12.31
C ASP A 17 7.40 -0.55 -12.27
N ALA A 18 8.08 0.52 -12.67
CA ALA A 18 7.49 1.86 -12.74
C ALA A 18 6.12 1.92 -13.47
N PRO A 19 5.93 1.31 -14.67
CA PRO A 19 4.63 1.36 -15.34
C PRO A 19 3.54 0.59 -14.60
N THR A 20 3.87 -0.58 -14.02
CA THR A 20 2.91 -1.42 -13.28
C THR A 20 2.48 -0.74 -11.98
N ARG A 21 3.40 -0.07 -11.30
CA ARG A 21 3.10 0.75 -10.12
C ARG A 21 2.14 1.89 -10.46
N GLU A 22 2.35 2.58 -11.59
CA GLU A 22 1.47 3.67 -12.03
C GLU A 22 0.07 3.16 -12.37
N ALA A 23 -0.03 2.00 -13.03
CA ALA A 23 -1.30 1.34 -13.30
C ALA A 23 -2.03 0.96 -12.01
N LEU A 24 -1.32 0.46 -10.99
CA LEU A 24 -1.89 0.15 -9.68
C LEU A 24 -2.47 1.39 -9.01
N PHE A 25 -1.75 2.51 -8.97
CA PHE A 25 -2.28 3.73 -8.36
C PHE A 25 -3.56 4.21 -9.07
N ARG A 26 -3.60 4.10 -10.40
CA ARG A 26 -4.81 4.43 -11.17
C ARG A 26 -5.96 3.49 -10.84
N ASP A 27 -5.71 2.19 -10.80
CA ASP A 27 -6.74 1.20 -10.48
C ASP A 27 -7.26 1.39 -9.05
N LEU A 28 -6.39 1.62 -8.07
CA LEU A 28 -6.78 1.95 -6.70
C LEU A 28 -7.67 3.20 -6.67
N ALA A 29 -7.34 4.25 -7.41
CA ALA A 29 -8.14 5.48 -7.47
C ALA A 29 -9.52 5.29 -8.11
N GLN A 30 -9.66 4.38 -9.08
CA GLN A 30 -10.89 4.20 -9.87
C GLN A 30 -11.78 3.05 -9.38
N CYS A 31 -11.17 1.98 -8.88
CA CYS A 31 -11.82 0.71 -8.60
C CYS A 31 -11.97 0.43 -7.09
N THR A 32 -11.39 1.27 -6.21
CA THR A 32 -11.42 1.05 -4.76
C THR A 32 -11.84 2.29 -3.98
N GLN A 33 -12.35 2.07 -2.76
CA GLN A 33 -12.63 3.16 -1.84
C GLN A 33 -11.44 3.38 -0.92
N ILE A 34 -10.65 4.42 -1.18
CA ILE A 34 -9.49 4.77 -0.36
C ILE A 34 -9.98 5.24 1.02
N LEU A 35 -9.50 4.58 2.07
CA LEU A 35 -9.79 4.90 3.47
C LEU A 35 -8.70 5.80 4.06
N ALA A 36 -7.43 5.46 3.80
CA ALA A 36 -6.29 6.22 4.29
C ALA A 36 -5.05 6.00 3.41
N VAL A 37 -4.18 7.01 3.31
CA VAL A 37 -2.90 6.90 2.61
C VAL A 37 -1.79 7.46 3.49
N VAL A 38 -0.94 6.59 4.01
CA VAL A 38 0.11 6.92 4.98
C VAL A 38 1.48 6.82 4.31
N PRO A 39 2.17 7.94 4.05
CA PRO A 39 3.51 7.93 3.48
C PRO A 39 4.54 7.49 4.53
N LYS A 40 5.44 6.60 4.14
CA LYS A 40 6.63 6.22 4.91
C LYS A 40 7.81 7.07 4.47
N THR A 41 8.03 8.18 5.19
CA THR A 41 9.20 9.05 5.01
C THR A 41 10.31 8.66 5.99
N ALA A 42 11.56 8.94 5.65
CA ALA A 42 12.72 8.62 6.50
C ALA A 42 13.02 9.70 7.56
N ALA A 43 12.19 10.74 7.68
CA ALA A 43 12.47 11.86 8.56
C ALA A 43 11.95 11.60 9.99
N THR A 44 12.85 11.76 10.95
CA THR A 44 12.71 11.72 12.41
C THR A 44 11.72 12.75 12.95
N GLY A 45 10.45 12.58 12.63
CA GLY A 45 9.35 13.32 13.23
C GLY A 45 8.13 12.43 13.22
N MET A 46 7.41 12.37 14.34
CA MET A 46 6.08 11.77 14.41
C MET A 46 5.21 12.48 13.35
N VAL A 47 5.14 11.93 12.15
CA VAL A 47 4.30 12.46 11.08
C VAL A 47 2.89 12.22 11.58
N ALA A 48 2.23 13.30 11.99
CA ALA A 48 0.81 13.29 12.30
C ALA A 48 0.11 12.47 11.22
N GLU A 49 -0.82 11.59 11.60
CA GLU A 49 -1.60 10.66 10.78
C GLU A 49 -2.44 11.39 9.71
N ARG A 50 -1.77 12.15 8.86
CA ARG A 50 -2.33 12.91 7.75
C ARG A 50 -2.37 11.93 6.60
N SER A 51 -3.54 11.36 6.40
CA SER A 51 -3.84 10.73 5.13
C SER A 51 -3.58 11.76 4.03
N ILE A 52 -2.60 11.48 3.19
CA ILE A 52 -2.33 12.29 2.00
C ILE A 52 -3.23 11.83 0.86
N SER A 53 -3.27 12.59 -0.24
CA SER A 53 -3.95 12.12 -1.44
C SER A 53 -3.14 10.99 -2.08
N LEU A 54 -3.82 10.09 -2.78
CA LEU A 54 -3.16 9.03 -3.54
C LEU A 54 -2.22 9.59 -4.62
N ASP A 55 -2.54 10.77 -5.18
CA ASP A 55 -1.67 11.46 -6.13
C ASP A 55 -0.40 12.03 -5.46
N ASP A 56 -0.50 12.58 -4.25
CA ASP A 56 0.66 13.01 -3.46
C ASP A 56 1.58 11.82 -3.13
N ALA A 57 0.99 10.68 -2.79
CA ALA A 57 1.73 9.44 -2.55
C ALA A 57 2.49 8.97 -3.80
N ARG A 58 1.82 8.99 -4.95
CA ARG A 58 2.39 8.66 -6.26
C ARG A 58 3.55 9.59 -6.59
N ALA A 59 3.35 10.91 -6.46
CA ALA A 59 4.37 11.91 -6.69
C ALA A 59 5.57 11.71 -5.74
N GLY A 60 5.34 11.56 -4.43
CA GLY A 60 6.42 11.39 -3.47
C GLY A 60 7.20 10.09 -3.64
N LEU A 61 6.57 9.00 -4.08
CA LEU A 61 7.27 7.76 -4.47
C LEU A 61 8.04 7.88 -5.78
N ALA A 62 7.51 8.63 -6.75
CA ALA A 62 8.19 8.86 -8.03
C ALA A 62 9.41 9.79 -7.86
N SER A 63 9.28 10.82 -7.04
CA SER A 63 10.36 11.76 -6.72
C SER A 63 11.40 11.20 -5.74
N GLY A 64 11.14 10.04 -5.12
CA GLY A 64 11.99 9.47 -4.07
C GLY A 64 11.92 10.19 -2.72
N ALA A 65 10.97 11.10 -2.54
CA ALA A 65 10.71 11.77 -1.27
C ALA A 65 10.20 10.79 -0.21
N PHE A 66 9.47 9.75 -0.62
CA PHE A 66 8.98 8.68 0.25
C PHE A 66 9.74 7.37 -0.02
N ARG A 67 10.14 6.68 1.05
CA ARG A 67 10.69 5.32 0.95
C ARG A 67 9.59 4.27 0.77
N GLY A 68 8.37 4.61 1.15
CA GLY A 68 7.20 3.78 0.90
C GLY A 68 5.89 4.54 1.11
N VAL A 69 4.78 3.90 0.80
CA VAL A 69 3.43 4.36 1.18
C VAL A 69 2.60 3.16 1.60
N GLN A 70 1.71 3.36 2.56
CA GLN A 70 0.66 2.41 2.92
C GLN A 70 -0.69 2.98 2.48
N VAL A 71 -1.42 2.26 1.65
CA VAL A 71 -2.75 2.61 1.18
C VAL A 71 -3.72 1.64 1.84
N HIS A 72 -4.60 2.17 2.68
CA HIS A 72 -5.73 1.43 3.22
C HIS A 72 -6.93 1.74 2.37
N TYR A 73 -7.59 0.71 1.85
CA TYR A 73 -8.75 0.87 0.98
C TYR A 73 -9.74 -0.27 1.23
N ARG A 74 -10.98 -0.04 0.83
CA ARG A 74 -12.02 -1.06 0.81
C ARG A 74 -12.24 -1.52 -0.62
N TYR A 75 -12.16 -2.83 -0.83
CA TYR A 75 -12.42 -3.48 -2.10
C TYR A 75 -13.14 -4.79 -1.85
N ASP A 76 -14.21 -5.04 -2.61
CA ASP A 76 -15.04 -6.25 -2.51
C ASP A 76 -15.51 -6.52 -1.06
N HIS A 77 -16.07 -5.49 -0.41
CA HIS A 77 -16.51 -5.50 0.99
C HIS A 77 -15.42 -5.77 2.05
N GLN A 78 -14.19 -6.07 1.67
CA GLN A 78 -13.05 -6.33 2.54
C GLN A 78 -12.13 -5.11 2.65
N THR A 79 -11.45 -4.98 3.78
CA THR A 79 -10.42 -3.94 3.97
C THR A 79 -9.07 -4.49 3.56
N TRP A 80 -8.35 -3.72 2.76
CA TRP A 80 -7.04 -4.08 2.26
C TRP A 80 -6.04 -3.00 2.64
N CYS A 81 -4.83 -3.45 2.99
CA CYS A 81 -3.69 -2.61 3.28
C CYS A 81 -2.57 -2.92 2.28
N ASP A 82 -2.41 -2.06 1.29
CA ASP A 82 -1.32 -2.12 0.32
C ASP A 82 -0.13 -1.30 0.81
N THR A 83 1.00 -1.95 1.04
CA THR A 83 2.26 -1.30 1.39
C THR A 83 3.20 -1.35 0.19
N LEU A 84 3.43 -0.20 -0.43
CA LEU A 84 4.41 -0.04 -1.50
C LEU A 84 5.72 0.48 -0.90
N LEU A 85 6.82 -0.21 -1.16
CA LEU A 85 8.16 0.16 -0.71
C LEU A 85 9.03 0.39 -1.94
N SER A 86 9.65 1.56 -2.04
CA SER A 86 10.66 1.83 -3.05
C SER A 86 11.92 1.04 -2.72
N THR A 87 12.39 0.25 -3.67
CA THR A 87 13.62 -0.54 -3.60
C THR A 87 14.51 -0.19 -4.80
N PRO A 88 15.83 -0.48 -4.74
CA PRO A 88 16.72 -0.26 -5.88
C PRO A 88 16.32 -1.05 -7.14
N ALA A 89 15.58 -2.16 -6.96
CA ALA A 89 15.14 -3.04 -8.04
C ALA A 89 13.72 -2.71 -8.57
N GLY A 90 13.05 -1.68 -8.04
CA GLY A 90 11.66 -1.34 -8.38
C GLY A 90 10.83 -1.03 -7.13
N ALA A 91 9.51 -1.22 -7.19
CA ALA A 91 8.64 -1.02 -6.05
C ALA A 91 8.09 -2.35 -5.53
N ARG A 92 8.34 -2.70 -4.28
CA ARG A 92 7.75 -3.88 -3.65
C ARG A 92 6.36 -3.53 -3.13
N LEU A 93 5.33 -4.17 -3.68
CA LEU A 93 3.98 -4.18 -3.16
C LEU A 93 3.82 -5.31 -2.16
N VAL A 94 3.26 -5.01 -0.99
CA VAL A 94 2.81 -5.99 0.00
C VAL A 94 1.36 -5.69 0.32
N ARG A 95 0.47 -6.57 -0.11
CA ARG A 95 -0.98 -6.47 0.07
C ARG A 95 -1.39 -7.39 1.21
N LEU A 96 -2.16 -6.84 2.13
CA LEU A 96 -2.70 -7.55 3.29
C LEU A 96 -4.21 -7.35 3.30
N SER A 97 -4.99 -8.41 3.14
CA SER A 97 -6.41 -8.36 3.48
C SER A 97 -6.57 -8.41 4.99
N THR A 98 -7.34 -7.48 5.52
CA THR A 98 -7.78 -7.48 6.91
C THR A 98 -9.29 -7.67 6.90
N ASP A 99 -9.70 -8.92 6.72
CA ASP A 99 -11.07 -9.39 6.87
C ASP A 99 -11.08 -10.39 8.04
N ARG A 100 -12.01 -10.21 8.97
CA ARG A 100 -12.20 -11.10 10.13
C ARG A 100 -13.67 -11.38 10.33
#